data_AF-A0A962RRS8-F1
#
_entry.id   AF-A0A962RRS8-F1
#
_cell.length_a   1.000
_cell.length_b   1.000
_cell.length_c   1.000
_cell.angle_alpha   90.00
_cell.angle_beta   90.00
_cell.angle_gamma   90.00
#
_symmetry.space_group_name_H-M   'P 1'
#
loop_
_entity.id
_entity.type
_entity.pdbx_description
1 polymer ?
#
loop_
_entity_poly.entity_id
_entity_poly.type
_entity_poly.pdbx_seq_one_letter_code
_entity_poly.pdbx_strand_id
1 'polypeptide(L)'
;MNSLPRLLPALLGLLLLPSAVAAEEVYVIDELLVGVHAEKNLDSAIVKVFPTGTKLEVVERDGELARIEGPEDVSGWVDGAYLTQTPPAKVRLAALEAEKAALEQRLAAAESAADGEAAASGAAAPEAAAQLEAVTRENTELKGKLSDERLRAGQLQSEVASLRAELRENTTPPDARIVEIERERENLAAELEDARDRISELETRGSLASTSAMVPLVVDAYAWPIAIALLALLALAFGGGIYVVDILNRRRHGGFRI
;
A
#
# COMPACT_ATOMS: atom_id res chain seq x y z
N MET A 1 21.36 -61.26 -26.71
CA MET A 1 21.87 -60.67 -25.44
C MET A 1 22.90 -59.63 -25.82
N ASN A 2 22.66 -58.35 -25.58
CA ASN A 2 23.68 -57.32 -25.33
C ASN A 2 22.97 -56.10 -24.71
N SER A 3 23.31 -55.86 -23.44
CA SER A 3 22.74 -54.87 -22.53
C SER A 3 23.24 -53.46 -22.85
N LEU A 4 22.34 -52.62 -23.39
CA LEU A 4 22.51 -51.16 -23.50
C LEU A 4 22.00 -50.45 -22.22
N PRO A 5 22.44 -49.22 -21.92
CA PRO A 5 23.17 -48.93 -20.70
C PRO A 5 22.30 -48.25 -19.63
N ARG A 6 22.53 -48.64 -18.38
CA ARG A 6 21.93 -48.12 -17.13
C ARG A 6 22.35 -46.69 -16.77
N LEU A 7 22.70 -45.84 -17.75
CA LEU A 7 23.27 -44.50 -17.52
C LEU A 7 22.24 -43.36 -17.61
N LEU A 8 21.02 -43.63 -18.11
CA LEU A 8 19.95 -42.63 -18.17
C LEU A 8 19.46 -42.12 -16.79
N PRO A 9 19.34 -42.95 -15.72
CA PRO A 9 18.88 -42.43 -14.42
C PRO A 9 19.97 -41.62 -13.69
N ALA A 10 21.24 -41.75 -14.07
CA ALA A 10 22.34 -41.00 -13.45
C ALA A 10 22.39 -39.54 -13.93
N LEU A 11 21.96 -39.26 -15.16
CA LEU A 11 21.92 -37.89 -15.70
C LEU A 11 20.71 -37.09 -15.19
N LEU A 12 19.59 -37.77 -14.89
CA LEU A 12 18.38 -37.13 -14.34
C LEU A 12 18.53 -36.77 -12.84
N GLY A 13 19.41 -37.47 -12.11
CA GLY A 13 19.70 -37.17 -10.71
C GLY A 13 20.61 -35.94 -10.49
N LEU A 14 21.40 -35.54 -11.50
CA LEU A 14 22.35 -34.43 -11.36
C LEU A 14 21.70 -33.04 -11.57
N LEU A 15 20.46 -32.99 -12.07
CA LEU A 15 19.73 -31.74 -12.33
C LEU A 15 18.90 -31.25 -11.12
N LEU A 16 18.96 -31.95 -9.98
CA LEU A 16 18.21 -31.62 -8.76
C LEU A 16 19.09 -31.01 -7.65
N LEU A 17 20.14 -30.28 -8.01
CA LEU A 17 20.90 -29.51 -7.03
C LEU A 17 20.02 -28.33 -6.55
N PRO A 18 19.63 -28.26 -5.27
CA PRO A 18 18.87 -27.13 -4.76
C PRO A 18 19.73 -25.88 -4.87
N SER A 19 19.23 -24.88 -5.59
CA SER A 19 19.84 -23.55 -5.61
C SER A 19 19.77 -23.00 -4.19
N ALA A 20 20.91 -22.92 -3.50
CA ALA A 20 20.98 -22.23 -2.23
C ALA A 20 20.66 -20.76 -2.51
N VAL A 21 19.42 -20.36 -2.22
CA VAL A 21 19.03 -18.96 -2.20
C VAL A 21 19.84 -18.34 -1.07
N ALA A 22 20.86 -17.57 -1.42
CA ALA A 22 21.60 -16.78 -0.45
C ALA A 22 20.62 -15.73 0.09
N ALA A 23 20.15 -15.94 1.32
CA ALA A 23 19.34 -14.95 1.99
C ALA A 23 20.21 -13.71 2.24
N GLU A 24 19.83 -12.58 1.68
CA GLU A 24 20.49 -11.30 1.92
C GLU A 24 20.04 -10.78 3.30
N GLU A 25 20.99 -10.64 4.22
CA GLU A 25 20.73 -10.02 5.51
C GLU A 25 20.56 -8.52 5.32
N VAL A 26 19.30 -8.08 5.28
CA VAL A 26 18.93 -6.66 5.19
C VAL A 26 18.56 -6.11 6.57
N TYR A 27 18.86 -4.83 6.79
CA TYR A 27 18.56 -4.14 8.05
C TYR A 27 17.36 -3.21 7.90
N VAL A 28 16.55 -3.09 8.95
CA VAL A 28 15.47 -2.09 9.03
C VAL A 28 16.10 -0.72 9.32
N ILE A 29 15.75 0.27 8.51
CA ILE A 29 16.23 1.64 8.70
C ILE A 29 15.49 2.29 9.88
N ASP A 30 16.22 2.95 10.80
CA ASP A 30 15.67 3.66 11.98
C ASP A 30 15.72 5.19 11.80
N GLU A 31 15.68 5.66 10.56
CA GLU A 31 15.79 7.07 10.20
C GLU A 31 14.43 7.63 9.76
N LEU A 32 14.11 8.85 10.21
CA LEU A 32 12.92 9.55 9.77
C LEU A 32 13.24 10.31 8.48
N LEU A 33 12.36 10.16 7.50
CA LEU A 33 12.43 10.85 6.22
C LEU A 33 11.26 11.83 6.14
N VAL A 34 11.57 13.10 5.93
CA VAL A 34 10.57 14.17 5.84
C VAL A 34 10.40 14.59 4.39
N GLY A 35 9.18 14.49 3.89
CA GLY A 35 8.80 14.98 2.56
C GLY A 35 8.55 16.48 2.58
N VAL A 36 9.14 17.18 1.63
CA VAL A 36 8.90 18.61 1.35
C VAL A 36 7.89 18.70 0.22
N HIS A 37 6.77 19.34 0.49
CA HIS A 37 5.61 19.44 -0.38
C HIS A 37 5.62 20.75 -1.16
N ALA A 38 5.18 20.70 -2.43
CA ALA A 38 5.16 21.89 -3.28
C ALA A 38 4.12 22.92 -2.79
N GLU A 39 2.98 22.45 -2.31
CA GLU A 39 1.87 23.28 -1.87
C GLU A 39 1.69 23.20 -0.35
N LYS A 40 0.89 24.11 0.22
CA LYS A 40 0.51 24.12 1.63
C LYS A 40 -0.51 23.01 1.95
N ASN A 41 -0.15 21.79 1.61
CA ASN A 41 -0.94 20.58 1.78
C ASN A 41 -0.01 19.35 1.77
N LEU A 42 -0.14 18.47 2.78
CA LEU A 42 0.63 17.23 2.92
C LEU A 42 0.26 16.15 1.89
N ASP A 43 -0.88 16.28 1.20
CA ASP A 43 -1.26 15.38 0.10
C ASP A 43 -0.68 15.83 -1.26
N SER A 44 -0.02 16.99 -1.31
CA SER A 44 0.55 17.51 -2.56
C SER A 44 1.86 16.80 -2.94
N ALA A 45 2.31 16.99 -4.18
CA ALA A 45 3.52 16.35 -4.69
C ALA A 45 4.76 16.68 -3.83
N ILE A 46 5.52 15.64 -3.49
CA ILE A 46 6.79 15.77 -2.78
C ILE A 46 7.87 16.26 -3.77
N VAL A 47 8.41 17.43 -3.50
CA VAL A 47 9.52 18.06 -4.24
C VAL A 47 10.85 17.40 -3.88
N LYS A 48 11.04 17.09 -2.59
CA LYS A 48 12.27 16.50 -2.06
C LYS A 48 12.01 15.78 -0.76
N VAL A 49 12.85 14.80 -0.43
CA VAL A 49 12.86 14.13 0.87
C VAL A 49 14.17 14.43 1.59
N PHE A 50 14.10 14.82 2.86
CA PHE A 50 15.26 15.07 3.71
C PHE A 50 15.33 14.07 4.87
N PRO A 51 16.53 13.52 5.17
CA PRO A 51 16.73 12.67 6.34
C PRO A 51 16.81 13.46 7.65
N THR A 52 16.60 12.76 8.78
CA THR A 52 16.77 13.29 10.13
C THR A 52 18.11 14.01 10.31
N GLY A 53 18.09 15.19 10.91
CA GLY A 53 19.30 15.96 11.20
C GLY A 53 19.76 16.86 10.06
N THR A 54 19.07 16.84 8.91
CA THR A 54 19.25 17.87 7.88
C THR A 54 18.91 19.23 8.46
N LYS A 55 19.81 20.20 8.31
CA LYS A 55 19.58 21.57 8.74
C LYS A 55 18.69 22.28 7.72
N LEU A 56 17.53 22.76 8.17
CA LEU A 56 16.55 23.48 7.37
C LEU A 56 16.29 24.86 7.99
N GLU A 57 16.01 25.84 7.14
CA GLU A 57 15.63 27.18 7.57
C GLU A 57 14.11 27.34 7.42
N VAL A 58 13.45 27.84 8.46
CA VAL A 58 12.00 28.06 8.43
C VAL A 58 11.75 29.48 7.95
N VAL A 59 11.17 29.62 6.77
CA VAL A 59 10.84 30.91 6.15
C VAL A 59 9.50 31.42 6.66
N GLU A 60 8.53 30.51 6.83
CA GLU A 60 7.16 30.86 7.24
C GLU A 60 6.54 29.74 8.07
N ARG A 61 5.68 30.09 9.02
CA ARG A 61 4.83 29.13 9.75
C ARG A 61 3.38 29.53 9.62
N ASP A 62 2.55 28.56 9.25
CA ASP A 62 1.12 28.76 9.07
C ASP A 62 0.36 27.52 9.57
N GLY A 63 -0.14 27.63 10.80
CA GLY A 63 -0.77 26.52 11.52
C GLY A 63 0.24 25.42 11.84
N GLU A 64 -0.10 24.20 11.47
CA GLU A 64 0.75 23.00 11.65
C GLU A 64 1.79 22.85 10.54
N LEU A 65 1.71 23.66 9.47
CA LEU A 65 2.63 23.60 8.34
C LEU A 65 3.68 24.71 8.45
N ALA A 66 4.89 24.39 8.03
CA ALA A 66 6.00 25.32 7.94
C ALA A 66 6.57 25.31 6.52
N ARG A 67 6.77 26.50 5.95
CA ARG A 67 7.53 26.65 4.72
C ARG A 67 9.01 26.71 5.07
N ILE A 68 9.78 25.83 4.46
CA ILE A 68 11.20 25.68 4.71
C ILE A 68 12.02 25.96 3.46
N GLU A 69 13.29 26.27 3.68
CA GLU A 69 14.35 26.33 2.69
C GLU A 69 15.48 25.40 3.16
N GLY A 70 15.81 24.43 2.31
CA GLY A 70 16.81 23.42 2.56
C GLY A 70 18.08 23.63 1.73
N PRO A 71 19.05 22.71 1.83
CA PRO A 71 20.20 22.69 0.94
C PRO A 71 19.78 22.65 -0.54
N GLU A 72 20.64 23.19 -1.42
CA GLU A 72 20.41 23.20 -2.88
C GLU A 72 19.20 24.07 -3.32
N ASP A 73 18.90 25.16 -2.59
CA ASP A 73 17.80 26.11 -2.86
C ASP A 73 16.41 25.44 -2.94
N VAL A 74 16.25 24.27 -2.30
CA VAL A 74 14.98 23.55 -2.26
C VAL A 74 14.06 24.23 -1.26
N SER A 75 12.89 24.67 -1.72
CA SER A 75 11.86 25.25 -0.85
C SER A 75 10.51 24.55 -1.01
N GLY A 76 9.73 24.55 0.07
CA GLY A 76 8.39 23.96 0.09
C GLY A 76 7.83 23.87 1.51
N TRP A 77 6.71 23.15 1.67
CA TRP A 77 5.98 23.01 2.91
C TRP A 77 6.25 21.66 3.57
N VAL A 78 6.35 21.66 4.89
CA VAL A 78 6.61 20.49 5.73
C VAL A 78 5.71 20.55 6.95
N ASP A 79 5.33 19.39 7.49
CA ASP A 79 4.68 19.31 8.80
C ASP A 79 5.63 19.79 9.91
N GLY A 80 5.21 20.84 10.62
CA GLY A 80 5.94 21.44 11.72
C GLY A 80 6.22 20.48 12.87
N ALA A 81 5.45 19.40 13.02
CA ALA A 81 5.70 18.35 14.00
C ALA A 81 7.05 17.62 13.79
N TYR A 82 7.60 17.66 12.56
CA TYR A 82 8.91 17.08 12.25
C TYR A 82 10.08 18.05 12.43
N LEU A 83 9.80 19.31 12.78
CA LEU A 83 10.82 20.34 12.92
C LEU A 83 11.13 20.60 14.39
N THR A 84 12.41 20.59 14.73
CA THR A 84 12.89 20.94 16.07
C THR A 84 14.04 21.94 15.98
N GLN A 85 14.10 22.85 16.95
CA GLN A 85 15.21 23.80 17.08
C GLN A 85 16.45 23.13 17.69
N THR A 86 16.26 22.06 18.46
CA THR A 86 17.35 21.34 19.11
C THR A 86 17.85 20.25 18.18
N PRO A 87 19.15 20.21 17.84
CA PRO A 87 19.68 19.16 16.98
C PRO A 87 19.38 17.76 17.53
N PRO A 88 18.97 16.80 16.69
CA PRO A 88 18.71 15.44 17.13
C PRO A 88 19.92 14.81 17.84
N ALA A 89 19.66 13.87 18.76
CA ALA A 89 20.70 13.24 19.57
C ALA A 89 21.84 12.63 18.73
N LYS A 90 21.51 11.98 17.59
CA LYS A 90 22.48 11.42 16.64
C LYS A 90 23.45 12.48 16.10
N VAL A 91 22.94 13.68 15.77
CA VAL A 91 23.75 14.81 15.30
C VAL A 91 24.64 15.35 16.42
N ARG A 92 24.09 15.48 17.64
CA ARG A 92 24.84 15.95 18.80
C ARG A 92 25.96 14.98 19.19
N LEU A 93 25.71 13.68 19.18
CA LEU A 93 26.72 12.65 19.44
C LEU A 93 27.85 12.71 18.41
N ALA A 94 27.52 12.78 17.12
CA ALA A 94 28.53 12.89 16.07
C ALA A 94 29.39 14.16 16.23
N ALA A 95 28.77 15.29 16.58
CA ALA A 95 29.48 16.55 16.84
C ALA A 95 30.43 16.44 18.06
N LEU A 96 29.95 15.87 19.17
CA LEU A 96 30.78 15.66 20.38
C LEU A 96 31.94 14.69 20.13
N GLU A 97 31.73 13.65 19.33
CA GLU A 97 32.79 12.72 18.95
C GLU A 97 33.86 13.40 18.08
N ALA A 98 33.46 14.24 17.14
CA ALA A 98 34.37 15.03 16.33
C ALA A 98 35.17 16.06 17.16
N GLU A 99 34.51 16.74 18.10
CA GLU A 99 35.16 17.71 19.00
C GLU A 99 36.17 17.02 19.92
N LYS A 100 35.80 15.87 20.49
CA LYS A 100 36.71 15.03 21.28
C LYS A 100 37.95 14.65 20.47
N ALA A 101 37.78 14.17 19.24
CA ALA A 101 38.89 13.77 18.38
C ALA A 101 39.82 14.97 18.07
N ALA A 102 39.25 16.14 17.80
CA ALA A 102 40.02 17.35 17.55
C ALA A 102 40.82 17.80 18.79
N LEU A 103 40.25 17.69 19.99
CA LEU A 103 40.95 18.02 21.23
C LEU A 103 42.02 17.00 21.59
N GLU A 104 41.79 15.70 21.36
CA GLU A 104 42.82 14.68 21.53
C GLU A 104 44.02 14.93 20.62
N GLN A 105 43.79 15.39 19.38
CA GLN A 105 44.85 15.83 18.48
C GLN A 105 45.60 17.07 18.97
N ARG A 106 44.88 18.08 19.48
CA ARG A 106 45.50 19.29 20.06
C ARG A 106 46.30 18.96 21.31
N LEU A 107 45.82 18.06 22.15
CA LEU A 107 46.53 17.61 23.34
C LEU A 107 47.83 16.90 22.95
N ALA A 108 47.79 15.97 22.01
CA ALA A 108 49.00 15.30 21.50
C ALA A 108 50.00 16.29 20.85
N ALA A 109 49.49 17.31 20.14
CA ALA A 109 50.31 18.37 19.56
C ALA A 109 50.94 19.28 20.64
N ALA A 110 50.19 19.60 21.70
CA ALA A 110 50.69 20.41 22.80
C ALA A 110 51.71 19.65 23.67
N GLU A 111 51.50 18.35 23.90
CA GLU A 111 52.46 17.49 24.59
C GLU A 111 53.78 17.39 23.81
N SER A 112 53.71 17.14 22.50
CA SER A 112 54.91 17.08 21.66
C SER A 112 55.63 18.44 21.50
N ALA A 113 54.90 19.55 21.51
CA ALA A 113 55.49 20.89 21.55
C ALA A 113 56.17 21.18 22.90
N ALA A 114 55.51 20.84 24.02
CA ALA A 114 56.06 20.99 25.36
C ALA A 114 57.34 20.17 25.57
N ASP A 115 57.39 18.94 25.05
CA ASP A 115 58.60 18.10 25.08
C ASP A 115 59.74 18.70 24.24
N GLY A 116 59.43 19.37 23.13
CA GLY A 116 60.40 20.06 22.28
C GLY A 116 60.90 21.39 22.84
N GLU A 117 60.03 22.17 23.51
CA GLU A 117 60.36 23.47 24.11
C GLU A 117 60.99 23.37 25.50
N ALA A 118 60.67 22.33 26.27
CA ALA A 118 61.39 22.00 27.51
C ALA A 118 62.89 21.70 27.25
N ALA A 119 63.23 21.24 26.03
CA ALA A 119 64.61 21.08 25.60
C ALA A 119 65.28 22.40 25.16
N ALA A 120 64.52 23.49 24.96
CA ALA A 120 65.01 24.74 24.33
C ALA A 120 64.89 26.02 25.19
N SER A 121 63.94 26.15 26.14
CA SER A 121 63.88 27.33 27.03
C SER A 121 63.05 27.12 28.31
N GLY A 122 63.56 27.61 29.46
CA GLY A 122 62.89 27.50 30.77
C GLY A 122 61.82 28.55 31.09
N ALA A 123 61.48 29.45 30.14
CA ALA A 123 60.55 30.55 30.37
C ALA A 123 59.14 30.35 29.75
N ALA A 124 59.00 29.48 28.74
CA ALA A 124 57.72 29.15 28.10
C ALA A 124 56.97 27.96 28.76
N ALA A 125 57.64 27.23 29.65
CA ALA A 125 57.11 26.08 30.36
C ALA A 125 55.80 26.32 31.17
N PRO A 126 55.60 27.45 31.90
CA PRO A 126 54.39 27.63 32.68
C PRO A 126 53.14 27.92 31.82
N GLU A 127 53.29 28.58 30.68
CA GLU A 127 52.17 28.84 29.75
C GLU A 127 51.76 27.57 28.99
N ALA A 128 52.74 26.79 28.53
CA ALA A 128 52.49 25.49 27.91
C ALA A 128 51.81 24.51 28.89
N ALA A 129 52.29 24.44 30.15
CA ALA A 129 51.68 23.61 31.19
C ALA A 129 50.24 24.04 31.51
N ALA A 130 49.96 25.34 31.58
CA ALA A 130 48.61 25.86 31.79
C ALA A 130 47.66 25.52 30.64
N GLN A 131 48.12 25.59 29.39
CA GLN A 131 47.34 25.16 28.22
C GLN A 131 47.08 23.64 28.24
N LEU A 132 48.07 22.84 28.62
CA LEU A 132 47.95 21.39 28.70
C LEU A 132 46.94 20.96 29.78
N GLU A 133 46.96 21.60 30.95
CA GLU A 133 45.95 21.40 32.00
C GLU A 133 44.55 21.85 31.55
N ALA A 134 44.44 22.97 30.83
CA ALA A 134 43.16 23.47 30.32
C ALA A 134 42.54 22.51 29.30
N VAL A 135 43.32 22.06 28.32
CA VAL A 135 42.87 21.09 27.30
C VAL A 135 42.56 19.73 27.93
N THR A 136 43.34 19.29 28.92
CA THR A 136 43.06 18.05 29.65
C THR A 136 41.74 18.14 30.40
N ARG A 137 41.47 19.27 31.06
CA ARG A 137 40.19 19.53 31.75
C ARG A 137 39.01 19.55 30.79
N GLU A 138 39.15 20.20 29.65
CA GLU A 138 38.11 20.23 28.60
C GLU A 138 37.84 18.82 28.06
N ASN A 139 38.91 18.02 27.87
CA ASN A 139 38.79 16.64 27.40
C ASN A 139 38.05 15.73 28.41
N THR A 140 38.32 15.89 29.72
CA THR A 140 37.59 15.12 30.74
C THR A 140 36.13 15.56 30.85
N GLU A 141 35.84 16.85 30.72
CA GLU A 141 34.47 17.37 30.72
C GLU A 141 33.68 16.87 29.50
N LEU A 142 34.25 16.92 28.31
CA LEU A 142 33.61 16.40 27.10
C LEU A 142 33.41 14.89 27.12
N LYS A 143 34.35 14.13 27.69
CA LYS A 143 34.16 12.70 27.95
C LYS A 143 32.96 12.45 28.87
N GLY A 144 32.76 13.29 29.88
CA GLY A 144 31.58 13.27 30.73
C GLY A 144 30.29 13.52 29.94
N LYS A 145 30.23 14.64 29.19
CA LYS A 145 29.07 14.99 28.35
C LYS A 145 28.73 13.91 27.33
N LEU A 146 29.74 13.29 26.72
CA LEU A 146 29.59 12.20 25.76
C LEU A 146 29.01 10.94 26.43
N SER A 147 29.49 10.60 27.63
CA SER A 147 28.95 9.49 28.42
C SER A 147 27.48 9.73 28.76
N ASP A 148 27.14 10.93 29.22
CA ASP A 148 25.77 11.31 29.57
C ASP A 148 24.83 11.25 28.35
N GLU A 149 25.27 11.78 27.20
CA GLU A 149 24.48 11.75 25.98
C GLU A 149 24.30 10.32 25.44
N ARG A 150 25.31 9.45 25.58
CA ARG A 150 25.18 8.02 25.25
C ARG A 150 24.21 7.29 26.16
N LEU A 151 24.22 7.58 27.46
CA LEU A 151 23.25 7.02 28.40
C LEU A 151 21.83 7.46 28.05
N ARG A 152 21.63 8.76 27.75
CA ARG A 152 20.33 9.28 27.29
C ARG A 152 19.88 8.64 25.99
N ALA A 153 20.78 8.47 25.02
CA ALA A 153 20.47 7.80 23.76
C ALA A 153 20.03 6.35 24.00
N GLY A 154 20.69 5.61 24.90
CA GLY A 154 20.26 4.26 25.29
C GLY A 154 18.90 4.23 26.00
N GLN A 155 18.62 5.20 26.86
CA GLN A 155 17.31 5.34 27.52
C GLN A 155 16.19 5.60 26.50
N LEU A 156 16.40 6.56 25.59
CA LEU A 156 15.45 6.86 24.52
C LEU A 156 15.23 5.66 23.58
N GLN A 157 16.28 4.89 23.27
CA GLN A 157 16.13 3.65 22.51
C GLN A 157 15.28 2.61 23.24
N SER A 158 15.46 2.46 24.54
CA SER A 158 14.61 1.58 25.37
C SER A 158 13.16 2.06 25.39
N GLU A 159 12.93 3.37 25.48
CA GLU A 159 11.61 3.98 25.48
C GLU A 159 10.90 3.80 24.13
N VAL A 160 11.61 4.01 23.02
CA VAL A 160 11.11 3.73 21.67
C VAL A 160 10.78 2.24 21.52
N ALA A 161 11.62 1.34 22.05
CA ALA A 161 11.35 -0.10 22.03
C ALA A 161 10.10 -0.46 22.83
N SER A 162 9.89 0.12 24.02
CA SER A 162 8.68 -0.11 24.82
C SER A 162 7.44 0.46 24.15
N LEU A 163 7.51 1.69 23.61
CA LEU A 163 6.41 2.31 22.86
C LEU A 163 6.03 1.47 21.63
N ARG A 164 7.02 0.92 20.91
CA ARG A 164 6.77 0.01 19.78
C ARG A 164 6.12 -1.29 20.24
N ALA A 165 6.50 -1.84 21.40
CA ALA A 165 5.87 -3.03 21.95
C ALA A 165 4.41 -2.76 22.37
N GLU A 166 4.17 -1.65 23.08
CA GLU A 166 2.84 -1.20 23.47
C GLU A 166 1.95 -0.93 22.25
N LEU A 167 2.48 -0.30 21.21
CA LEU A 167 1.73 -0.07 19.97
C LEU A 167 1.38 -1.39 19.28
N ARG A 168 2.27 -2.38 19.28
CA ARG A 168 1.97 -3.72 18.75
C ARG A 168 0.89 -4.45 19.55
N GLU A 169 0.83 -4.23 20.86
CA GLU A 169 -0.20 -4.81 21.72
C GLU A 169 -1.56 -4.13 21.50
N ASN A 170 -1.56 -2.80 21.38
CA ASN A 170 -2.79 -2.00 21.26
C ASN A 170 -3.31 -1.86 19.82
N THR A 171 -2.53 -2.23 18.80
CA THR A 171 -2.96 -2.15 17.41
C THR A 171 -3.12 -3.54 16.81
N THR A 172 -4.31 -3.79 16.25
CA THR A 172 -4.51 -4.93 15.36
C THR A 172 -3.44 -4.90 14.27
N PRO A 173 -2.65 -5.98 14.07
CA PRO A 173 -1.64 -6.04 13.04
C PRO A 173 -2.23 -5.61 11.69
N PRO A 174 -1.48 -4.88 10.85
CA PRO A 174 -1.93 -4.47 9.53
C PRO A 174 -2.53 -5.65 8.74
N ASP A 175 -1.92 -6.82 8.85
CA ASP A 175 -2.35 -8.05 8.19
C ASP A 175 -3.75 -8.50 8.65
N ALA A 176 -4.05 -8.38 9.95
CA ALA A 176 -5.36 -8.72 10.48
C ALA A 176 -6.44 -7.71 10.03
N ARG A 177 -6.10 -6.42 9.90
CA ARG A 177 -7.00 -5.43 9.28
C ARG A 177 -7.21 -5.68 7.80
N ILE A 178 -6.18 -6.08 7.06
CA ILE A 178 -6.30 -6.44 5.64
C ILE A 178 -7.27 -7.62 5.49
N VAL A 179 -7.09 -8.68 6.29
CA VAL A 179 -7.98 -9.84 6.29
C VAL A 179 -9.42 -9.44 6.66
N GLU A 180 -9.61 -8.56 7.63
CA GLU A 180 -10.94 -8.06 8.00
C GLU A 180 -11.60 -7.27 6.86
N ILE A 181 -10.86 -6.37 6.21
CA ILE A 181 -11.33 -5.59 5.05
C ILE A 181 -11.66 -6.51 3.86
N GLU A 182 -10.83 -7.53 3.59
CA GLU A 182 -11.10 -8.51 2.55
C GLU A 182 -12.38 -9.29 2.85
N ARG A 183 -12.56 -9.73 4.09
CA ARG A 183 -13.79 -10.41 4.54
C ARG A 183 -15.02 -9.52 4.42
N GLU A 184 -14.90 -8.23 4.76
CA GLU A 184 -15.97 -7.25 4.57
C GLU A 184 -16.31 -7.06 3.09
N ARG A 185 -15.30 -6.98 2.21
CA ARG A 185 -15.50 -6.91 0.77
C ARG A 185 -16.22 -8.14 0.23
N GLU A 186 -15.84 -9.33 0.68
CA GLU A 186 -16.51 -10.59 0.28
C GLU A 186 -17.97 -10.61 0.74
N ASN A 187 -18.25 -10.22 1.99
CA ASN A 187 -19.63 -10.15 2.50
C ASN A 187 -20.47 -9.15 1.68
N LEU A 188 -19.94 -7.96 1.43
CA LEU A 188 -20.63 -6.94 0.62
C LEU A 188 -20.86 -7.41 -0.81
N ALA A 189 -19.92 -8.14 -1.41
CA ALA A 189 -20.09 -8.72 -2.73
C ALA A 189 -21.23 -9.76 -2.75
N ALA A 190 -21.29 -10.63 -1.73
CA ALA A 190 -22.36 -11.61 -1.58
C ALA A 190 -23.75 -10.96 -1.37
N GLU A 191 -23.82 -9.90 -0.56
CA GLU A 191 -25.06 -9.13 -0.36
C GLU A 191 -25.54 -8.46 -1.65
N LEU A 192 -24.62 -7.92 -2.45
CA LEU A 192 -24.95 -7.34 -3.76
C LEU A 192 -25.46 -8.39 -4.76
N GLU A 193 -24.93 -9.61 -4.71
CA GLU A 193 -25.39 -10.72 -5.54
C GLU A 193 -26.79 -11.18 -5.12
N ASP A 194 -27.05 -11.41 -3.83
CA ASP A 194 -28.40 -11.76 -3.33
C ASP A 194 -29.44 -10.69 -3.66
N ALA A 195 -29.08 -9.41 -3.53
CA ALA A 195 -29.96 -8.29 -3.88
C ALA A 195 -30.30 -8.29 -5.38
N ARG A 196 -29.32 -8.56 -6.26
CA ARG A 196 -29.55 -8.68 -7.71
C ARG A 196 -30.45 -9.86 -8.05
N ASP A 197 -30.22 -11.00 -7.43
CA ASP A 197 -31.04 -12.19 -7.63
C ASP A 197 -32.49 -11.93 -7.20
N ARG A 198 -32.70 -11.28 -6.05
CA ARG A 198 -34.03 -10.85 -5.59
C ARG A 198 -34.75 -9.93 -6.58
N ILE A 199 -34.02 -8.96 -7.13
CA ILE A 199 -34.58 -8.06 -8.15
C ILE A 199 -35.02 -8.87 -9.37
N SER A 200 -34.18 -9.78 -9.86
CA SER A 200 -34.52 -10.64 -11.01
C SER A 200 -35.73 -11.56 -10.74
N GLU A 201 -35.86 -12.09 -9.53
CA GLU A 201 -37.01 -12.91 -9.12
C GLU A 201 -38.31 -12.07 -9.12
N LEU A 202 -38.24 -10.84 -8.61
CA LEU A 202 -39.39 -9.93 -8.59
C LEU A 202 -39.80 -9.51 -10.01
N GLU A 203 -38.84 -9.21 -10.88
CA GLU A 203 -39.10 -8.88 -12.29
C GLU A 203 -39.76 -10.04 -13.03
N THR A 204 -39.23 -11.27 -12.88
CA THR A 204 -39.82 -12.47 -13.49
C THR A 204 -41.23 -12.73 -12.96
N ARG A 205 -41.44 -12.66 -11.63
CA ARG A 205 -42.78 -12.80 -11.02
C ARG A 205 -43.75 -11.72 -11.52
N GLY A 206 -43.31 -10.47 -11.63
CA GLY A 206 -44.09 -9.36 -12.16
C GLY A 206 -44.47 -9.55 -13.63
N SER A 207 -43.54 -10.04 -14.45
CA SER A 207 -43.80 -10.33 -15.87
C SER A 207 -44.81 -11.47 -16.07
N LEU A 208 -44.70 -12.54 -15.28
CA LEU A 208 -45.63 -13.68 -15.31
C LEU A 208 -47.02 -13.29 -14.82
N ALA A 209 -47.10 -12.52 -13.73
CA ALA A 209 -48.36 -12.01 -13.20
C ALA A 209 -49.06 -11.06 -14.20
N SER A 210 -48.29 -10.16 -14.82
CA SER A 210 -48.81 -9.23 -15.84
C SER A 210 -49.31 -9.96 -17.08
N THR A 211 -48.55 -10.94 -17.57
CA THR A 211 -48.95 -11.75 -18.73
C THR A 211 -50.18 -12.61 -18.42
N SER A 212 -50.18 -13.30 -17.28
CA SER A 212 -51.30 -14.15 -16.82
C SER A 212 -52.59 -13.34 -16.60
N ALA A 213 -52.49 -12.13 -16.05
CA ALA A 213 -53.66 -11.26 -15.87
C ALA A 213 -54.26 -10.79 -17.21
N MET A 214 -53.45 -10.65 -18.27
CA MET A 214 -53.92 -10.18 -19.57
C MET A 214 -54.66 -11.28 -20.37
N VAL A 215 -54.31 -12.55 -20.17
CA VAL A 215 -54.91 -13.70 -20.86
C VAL A 215 -56.44 -13.79 -20.70
N PRO A 216 -57.02 -13.85 -19.49
CA PRO A 216 -58.47 -13.97 -19.33
C PRO A 216 -59.21 -12.72 -19.84
N LEU A 217 -58.62 -11.52 -19.69
CA LEU A 217 -59.19 -10.26 -20.20
C LEU A 217 -59.38 -10.27 -21.71
N VAL A 218 -58.39 -10.77 -22.46
CA VAL A 218 -58.47 -10.88 -23.93
C VAL A 218 -59.40 -12.03 -24.34
N VAL A 219 -59.32 -13.17 -23.65
CA VAL A 219 -60.15 -14.34 -23.98
C VAL A 219 -61.63 -14.03 -23.75
N ASP A 220 -62.02 -13.42 -22.65
CA ASP A 220 -63.43 -13.08 -22.39
C ASP A 220 -63.97 -12.01 -23.36
N ALA A 221 -63.16 -11.00 -23.70
CA ALA A 221 -63.57 -9.96 -24.63
C ALA A 221 -63.73 -10.47 -26.07
N TYR A 222 -62.94 -11.45 -26.49
CA TYR A 222 -62.91 -11.96 -27.87
C TYR A 222 -63.45 -13.39 -28.03
N ALA A 223 -63.98 -14.03 -26.98
CA ALA A 223 -64.48 -15.40 -27.02
C ALA A 223 -65.53 -15.62 -28.14
N TRP A 224 -66.52 -14.73 -28.21
CA TRP A 224 -67.58 -14.77 -29.22
C TRP A 224 -67.06 -14.59 -30.65
N PRO A 225 -66.30 -13.53 -30.99
CA PRO A 225 -65.78 -13.37 -32.35
C PRO A 225 -64.82 -14.50 -32.76
N ILE A 226 -63.99 -15.01 -31.84
CA ILE A 226 -63.12 -16.17 -32.12
C ILE A 226 -63.94 -17.42 -32.42
N ALA A 227 -64.97 -17.71 -31.61
CA ALA A 227 -65.86 -18.85 -31.84
C ALA A 227 -66.59 -18.75 -33.19
N ILE A 228 -67.06 -17.56 -33.55
CA ILE A 228 -67.70 -17.29 -34.86
C ILE A 228 -66.70 -17.49 -35.99
N ALA A 229 -65.48 -16.98 -35.86
CA ALA A 229 -64.44 -17.14 -36.88
C ALA A 229 -64.06 -18.61 -37.09
N LEU A 230 -63.94 -19.39 -36.00
CA LEU A 230 -63.67 -20.83 -36.07
C LEU A 230 -64.84 -21.59 -36.72
N LEU A 231 -66.07 -21.26 -36.36
CA LEU A 231 -67.26 -21.85 -37.00
C LEU A 231 -67.33 -21.53 -38.49
N ALA A 232 -67.02 -20.28 -38.87
CA ALA A 232 -66.96 -19.87 -40.27
C ALA A 232 -65.88 -20.62 -41.04
N LEU A 233 -64.69 -20.79 -40.45
CA LEU A 233 -63.61 -21.59 -41.04
C LEU A 233 -64.02 -23.05 -41.24
N LEU A 234 -64.69 -23.63 -40.24
CA LEU A 234 -65.15 -25.01 -40.29
C LEU A 234 -66.27 -25.18 -41.33
N ALA A 235 -67.20 -24.23 -41.43
CA ALA A 235 -68.23 -24.20 -42.45
C ALA A 235 -67.65 -24.06 -43.86
N LEU A 236 -66.64 -23.20 -44.04
CA LEU A 236 -65.93 -23.05 -45.32
C LEU A 236 -65.17 -24.32 -45.71
N ALA A 237 -64.49 -24.97 -44.75
CA ALA A 237 -63.81 -26.23 -44.98
C ALA A 237 -64.80 -27.35 -45.37
N PHE A 238 -65.94 -27.43 -44.68
CA PHE A 238 -66.99 -28.40 -44.98
C PHE A 238 -67.64 -28.15 -46.34
N GLY A 239 -68.01 -26.90 -46.63
CA GLY A 239 -68.58 -26.50 -47.92
C GLY A 239 -67.63 -26.72 -49.08
N GLY A 240 -66.34 -26.39 -48.91
CA GLY A 240 -65.29 -26.68 -49.87
C GLY A 240 -65.12 -28.18 -50.10
N GLY A 241 -65.17 -28.99 -49.04
CA GLY A 241 -65.14 -30.45 -49.14
C GLY A 241 -66.29 -31.02 -49.97
N ILE A 242 -67.52 -30.59 -49.70
CA ILE A 242 -68.70 -31.00 -50.49
C ILE A 242 -68.55 -30.60 -51.96
N TYR A 243 -68.12 -29.37 -52.21
CA TYR A 243 -67.94 -28.85 -53.57
C TYR A 243 -66.91 -29.65 -54.36
N VAL A 244 -65.79 -30.03 -53.74
CA VAL A 244 -64.76 -30.88 -54.36
C VAL A 244 -65.31 -32.28 -54.65
N VAL A 245 -66.08 -32.87 -53.73
CA VAL A 245 -66.71 -34.18 -53.94
C VAL A 245 -67.73 -34.12 -55.09
N ASP A 246 -68.57 -33.08 -55.18
CA ASP A 246 -69.53 -32.92 -56.29
C ASP A 246 -68.81 -32.77 -57.64
N ILE A 247 -67.73 -32.00 -57.71
CA ILE A 247 -66.90 -31.87 -58.92
C ILE A 247 -66.30 -33.23 -59.33
N LEU A 248 -65.75 -33.98 -58.39
CA LEU A 248 -65.17 -35.29 -58.67
C LEU A 248 -66.24 -36.30 -59.10
N ASN A 249 -67.42 -36.24 -58.51
CA ASN A 249 -68.56 -37.10 -58.87
C ASN A 249 -69.06 -36.80 -60.29
N ARG A 250 -69.19 -35.51 -60.65
CA ARG A 250 -69.52 -35.07 -62.03
C ARG A 250 -68.46 -35.46 -63.06
N ARG A 251 -67.19 -35.59 -62.67
CA ARG A 251 -66.11 -36.06 -63.56
C ARG A 251 -66.10 -37.57 -63.74
N ARG A 252 -66.57 -38.35 -62.75
CA ARG A 252 -66.70 -39.82 -62.85
C ARG A 252 -67.98 -40.27 -63.56
N HIS A 253 -69.07 -39.53 -63.44
CA HIS A 253 -70.32 -39.80 -64.16
C HIS A 253 -70.55 -38.73 -65.22
N GLY A 254 -70.21 -39.06 -66.48
CA GLY A 254 -70.38 -38.17 -67.62
C GLY A 254 -71.84 -37.75 -67.79
N GLY A 255 -72.11 -36.48 -67.46
CA GLY A 255 -73.24 -35.67 -67.93
C GLY A 255 -74.57 -36.39 -68.12
N PHE A 256 -75.30 -36.66 -67.04
CA PHE A 256 -76.76 -36.75 -67.11
C PHE A 256 -77.36 -35.67 -66.21
N ARG A 257 -78.11 -34.75 -66.82
CA ARG A 257 -78.98 -33.81 -66.13
C ARG A 257 -80.32 -34.51 -65.93
N ILE A 258 -80.73 -34.68 -64.68
CA ILE A 258 -82.15 -34.75 -64.28
C ILE A 258 -82.33 -33.63 -63.27
#